data_AF-A0A923ZSI3-F1
#
_entry.id   AF-A0A923ZSI3-F1
#
_cell.length_a   1.000
_cell.length_b   1.000
_cell.length_c   1.000
_cell.angle_alpha   90.00
_cell.angle_beta   90.00
_cell.angle_gamma   90.00
#
_symmetry.space_group_name_H-M   'P 1'
#
loop_
_entity.id
_entity.type
_entity.pdbx_description
1 polymer ?
#
loop_
_entity_poly.entity_id
_entity_poly.type
_entity_poly.pdbx_seq_one_letter_code
_entity_poly.pdbx_strand_id
1 'polypeptide(L)'
;MSIQALEVETFDQQLLLLRDKINQITISSAYTGKVPTIGVIAKKHSSLGAVASLLNSYNIPIKYEKSDNILEYNHIKWIIQIMRYCLEYNQSTNHRDLDYLVQEIISYPFWGINPITLFDLATQTNSLQRQNKELSYLVSMLEYTPSQLAIQTIGADTSGQILISSIANWLINLGTNSPNLSLGQILDVILGVEISDSNGIVNIRTVDEDYE
;
A
#
# COMPACT_ATOMS: atom_id res chain seq x y z
N MET A 1 -30.98 -26.79 -25.48
CA MET A 1 -29.56 -26.44 -25.29
C MET A 1 -28.79 -27.18 -26.38
N SER A 2 -28.27 -26.48 -27.39
CA SER A 2 -27.47 -27.10 -28.45
C SER A 2 -26.02 -27.14 -27.98
N ILE A 3 -25.43 -28.33 -27.90
CA ILE A 3 -24.03 -28.52 -27.54
C ILE A 3 -23.25 -28.68 -28.84
N GLN A 4 -22.26 -27.83 -29.06
CA GLN A 4 -21.35 -27.91 -30.20
C GLN A 4 -19.94 -28.20 -29.69
N ALA A 5 -19.37 -29.32 -30.11
CA ALA A 5 -17.95 -29.60 -29.93
C ALA A 5 -17.19 -28.99 -31.11
N LEU A 6 -16.09 -28.29 -30.81
CA LEU A 6 -15.15 -27.78 -31.81
C LEU A 6 -13.79 -28.37 -31.49
N GLU A 7 -13.22 -29.04 -32.49
CA GLU A 7 -11.85 -29.55 -32.41
C GLU A 7 -10.89 -28.45 -32.83
N VAL A 8 -9.88 -28.23 -31.99
CA VAL A 8 -8.86 -27.20 -32.20
C VAL A 8 -7.51 -27.79 -31.79
N GLU A 9 -6.52 -27.67 -32.68
CA GLU A 9 -5.23 -28.36 -32.55
C GLU A 9 -4.33 -27.72 -31.49
N THR A 10 -4.40 -26.40 -31.30
CA THR A 10 -3.52 -25.67 -30.37
C THR A 10 -4.29 -24.81 -29.37
N PHE A 11 -3.68 -24.59 -28.21
CA PHE A 11 -4.27 -23.76 -27.16
C PHE A 11 -4.43 -22.29 -27.61
N ASP A 12 -3.49 -21.76 -28.39
CA ASP A 12 -3.59 -20.38 -28.91
C ASP A 12 -4.73 -20.21 -29.91
N GLN A 13 -4.99 -21.23 -30.74
CA GLN A 13 -6.16 -21.25 -31.61
C GLN A 13 -7.46 -21.34 -30.80
N GLN A 14 -7.47 -22.09 -29.69
CA GLN A 14 -8.62 -22.14 -28.79
C GLN A 14 -8.92 -20.76 -28.18
N LEU A 15 -7.88 -20.03 -27.79
CA LEU A 15 -7.96 -18.67 -27.26
C LEU A 15 -8.54 -17.68 -28.28
N LEU A 16 -8.05 -17.70 -29.51
CA LEU A 16 -8.56 -16.84 -30.60
C LEU A 16 -10.02 -17.17 -30.96
N LEU A 17 -10.37 -18.46 -31.01
CA LEU A 17 -11.73 -18.89 -31.31
C LEU A 17 -12.70 -18.53 -30.18
N LEU A 18 -12.25 -18.63 -28.92
CA LEU A 18 -13.01 -18.19 -27.76
C LEU A 18 -13.30 -16.68 -27.81
N ARG A 19 -12.29 -15.86 -28.16
CA ARG A 19 -12.46 -14.42 -28.41
C ARG A 19 -13.54 -14.16 -29.46
N ASP A 20 -13.43 -14.81 -30.62
CA ASP A 20 -14.35 -14.56 -31.74
C ASP A 20 -15.78 -14.94 -31.40
N LYS A 21 -15.97 -16.03 -30.66
CA LYS A 21 -17.28 -16.43 -30.15
C LYS A 21 -17.83 -15.44 -29.13
N ILE A 22 -17.02 -14.97 -28.18
CA ILE A 22 -17.45 -13.96 -27.20
C ILE A 22 -17.87 -12.69 -27.93
N ASN A 23 -17.09 -12.22 -28.92
CA ASN A 23 -17.46 -11.05 -29.71
C ASN A 23 -18.75 -11.26 -30.51
N GLN A 24 -18.95 -12.42 -31.14
CA GLN A 24 -20.21 -12.74 -31.83
C GLN A 24 -21.41 -12.73 -30.89
N ILE A 25 -21.27 -13.27 -29.67
CA ILE A 25 -22.32 -13.30 -28.66
C ILE A 25 -22.60 -11.88 -28.14
N THR A 26 -21.57 -11.08 -27.90
CA THR A 26 -21.71 -9.68 -27.46
C THR A 26 -22.36 -8.81 -28.54
N ILE A 27 -21.97 -8.96 -29.80
CA ILE A 27 -22.57 -8.24 -30.93
C ILE A 27 -24.03 -8.65 -31.13
N SER A 28 -24.33 -9.96 -31.15
CA SER A 28 -25.70 -10.45 -31.34
C SER A 28 -26.64 -10.05 -30.19
N SER A 29 -26.13 -10.03 -28.96
CA SER A 29 -26.89 -9.62 -27.78
C SER A 29 -27.10 -8.10 -27.67
N ALA A 30 -26.20 -7.28 -28.22
CA ALA A 30 -26.37 -5.83 -28.32
C ALA A 30 -27.65 -5.45 -29.10
N TYR A 31 -28.03 -6.23 -30.12
CA TYR A 31 -29.30 -6.03 -30.85
C TYR A 31 -30.56 -6.37 -30.02
N THR A 32 -30.40 -7.08 -28.90
CA THR A 32 -31.50 -7.51 -28.01
C THR A 32 -31.56 -6.75 -26.68
N GLY A 33 -30.62 -5.82 -26.43
CA GLY A 33 -30.61 -4.97 -25.24
C GLY A 33 -30.31 -5.67 -23.91
N LYS A 34 -29.86 -6.94 -23.93
CA LYS A 34 -29.46 -7.71 -22.73
C LYS A 34 -27.98 -8.03 -22.78
N VAL A 35 -27.25 -7.76 -21.69
CA VAL A 35 -25.84 -8.16 -21.56
C VAL A 35 -25.78 -9.68 -21.30
N PRO A 36 -25.09 -10.46 -22.13
CA PRO A 36 -25.00 -11.91 -21.97
C PRO A 36 -24.06 -12.26 -20.82
N THR A 37 -24.49 -13.17 -19.94
CA THR A 37 -23.59 -13.74 -18.91
C THR A 37 -22.83 -14.91 -19.52
N ILE A 38 -21.50 -14.78 -19.61
CA ILE A 38 -20.62 -15.80 -20.19
C ILE A 38 -19.75 -16.39 -19.07
N GLY A 39 -19.87 -17.70 -18.86
CA GLY A 39 -18.99 -18.45 -17.96
C GLY A 39 -18.00 -19.29 -18.76
N VAL A 40 -16.69 -19.11 -18.52
CA VAL A 40 -15.63 -19.93 -19.12
C VAL A 40 -15.13 -20.92 -18.07
N ILE A 41 -15.16 -22.22 -18.41
CA ILE A 41 -14.73 -23.30 -17.52
C ILE A 41 -13.57 -24.03 -18.18
N ALA A 42 -12.47 -24.23 -17.45
CA ALA A 42 -11.31 -24.97 -17.94
C ALA A 42 -10.86 -26.02 -16.92
N LYS A 43 -10.29 -27.12 -17.41
CA LYS A 43 -9.78 -28.23 -16.57
C LYS A 43 -8.55 -27.85 -15.75
N LYS A 44 -7.73 -26.91 -16.24
CA LYS A 44 -6.53 -26.40 -15.56
C LYS A 44 -6.68 -24.91 -15.28
N HIS A 45 -6.32 -24.50 -14.06
CA HIS A 45 -6.34 -23.10 -13.66
C HIS A 45 -5.35 -22.23 -14.45
N SER A 46 -4.18 -22.76 -14.80
CA SER A 46 -3.20 -22.03 -15.61
C SER A 46 -3.77 -21.60 -16.97
N SER A 47 -4.72 -22.38 -17.52
CA SER A 47 -5.43 -22.04 -18.75
C SER A 47 -6.39 -20.87 -18.56
N LEU A 48 -7.04 -20.74 -17.40
CA LEU A 48 -7.92 -19.59 -17.12
C LEU A 48 -7.13 -18.29 -16.96
N GLY A 49 -5.92 -18.33 -16.39
CA GLY A 49 -5.04 -17.16 -16.32
C GLY A 49 -4.65 -16.64 -17.71
N ALA A 50 -4.32 -17.55 -18.65
CA ALA A 50 -4.03 -17.18 -20.04
C ALA A 50 -5.27 -16.61 -20.76
N VAL A 51 -6.44 -17.20 -20.55
CA VAL A 51 -7.72 -16.67 -21.07
C VAL A 51 -8.01 -15.28 -20.49
N ALA A 52 -7.83 -15.09 -19.18
CA ALA A 52 -8.07 -13.82 -18.51
C ALA A 52 -7.14 -12.72 -19.02
N SER A 53 -5.84 -13.02 -19.17
CA SER A 53 -4.85 -12.09 -19.72
C SER A 53 -5.19 -11.69 -21.16
N LEU A 54 -5.58 -12.65 -21.99
CA LEU A 54 -6.03 -12.39 -23.36
C LEU A 54 -7.29 -11.52 -23.39
N LEU A 55 -8.32 -11.84 -22.61
CA LEU A 55 -9.57 -11.07 -22.61
C LEU A 55 -9.37 -9.64 -22.09
N ASN A 56 -8.50 -9.47 -21.07
CA ASN A 56 -8.08 -8.15 -20.59
C ASN A 56 -7.34 -7.34 -21.66
N SER A 57 -6.44 -7.96 -22.45
CA SER A 57 -5.72 -7.25 -23.52
C SER A 57 -6.63 -6.78 -24.66
N TYR A 58 -7.80 -7.42 -24.82
CA TYR A 58 -8.86 -7.01 -25.74
C TYR A 58 -9.96 -6.14 -25.09
N ASN A 59 -9.72 -5.64 -23.88
CA ASN A 59 -10.63 -4.74 -23.16
C ASN A 59 -12.04 -5.35 -22.92
N ILE A 60 -12.13 -6.68 -22.80
CA ILE A 60 -13.36 -7.37 -22.44
C ILE A 60 -13.41 -7.45 -20.91
N PRO A 61 -14.41 -6.84 -20.25
CA PRO A 61 -14.49 -6.84 -18.79
C PRO A 61 -14.74 -8.26 -18.27
N ILE A 62 -13.82 -8.76 -17.46
CA ILE A 62 -13.89 -10.09 -16.85
C ILE A 62 -13.86 -9.98 -15.33
N LYS A 63 -14.55 -10.90 -14.66
CA LYS A 63 -14.44 -11.12 -13.22
C LYS A 63 -13.76 -12.46 -12.99
N TYR A 64 -12.49 -12.44 -12.57
CA TYR A 64 -11.69 -13.64 -12.31
C TYR A 64 -11.51 -13.83 -10.80
N GLU A 65 -12.02 -14.94 -10.25
CA GLU A 65 -12.11 -15.15 -8.79
C GLU A 65 -10.75 -15.23 -8.06
N LYS A 66 -9.62 -15.35 -8.77
CA LYS A 66 -8.28 -15.51 -8.16
C LYS A 66 -7.24 -14.45 -8.55
N SER A 67 -7.60 -13.37 -9.27
CA SER A 67 -6.61 -12.35 -9.71
C SER A 67 -6.22 -11.36 -8.62
N ASP A 68 -7.03 -11.19 -7.57
CA ASP A 68 -6.71 -10.20 -6.55
C ASP A 68 -6.09 -10.89 -5.35
N ASN A 69 -4.78 -11.16 -5.43
CA ASN A 69 -4.02 -11.41 -4.21
C ASN A 69 -3.94 -10.09 -3.45
N ILE A 70 -4.89 -9.88 -2.54
CA ILE A 70 -5.05 -8.63 -1.78
C ILE A 70 -3.75 -8.27 -1.03
N LEU A 71 -2.95 -9.27 -0.65
CA LEU A 71 -1.66 -9.08 0.02
C LEU A 71 -0.59 -8.44 -0.88
N GLU A 72 -0.77 -8.44 -2.20
CA GLU A 72 0.16 -7.82 -3.15
C GLU A 72 -0.06 -6.33 -3.31
N TYR A 73 -1.21 -5.80 -2.91
CA TYR A 73 -1.47 -4.37 -2.99
C TYR A 73 -0.54 -3.58 -2.06
N ASN A 74 -0.01 -2.47 -2.57
CA ASN A 74 0.96 -1.64 -1.86
C ASN A 74 0.43 -1.15 -0.51
N HIS A 75 -0.84 -0.73 -0.43
CA HIS A 75 -1.45 -0.27 0.81
C HIS A 75 -1.55 -1.38 1.87
N ILE A 76 -1.86 -2.62 1.46
CA ILE A 76 -1.87 -3.77 2.38
C ILE A 76 -0.47 -4.08 2.87
N LYS A 77 0.54 -4.01 2.00
CA LYS A 77 1.95 -4.16 2.39
C LYS A 77 2.39 -3.11 3.40
N TRP A 78 1.99 -1.84 3.22
CA TRP A 78 2.30 -0.77 4.19
C TRP A 78 1.69 -1.04 5.56
N ILE A 79 0.43 -1.49 5.61
CA ILE A 79 -0.23 -1.87 6.87
C ILE A 79 0.52 -3.04 7.53
N ILE A 80 0.85 -4.08 6.78
CA ILE A 80 1.61 -5.23 7.28
C ILE A 80 2.97 -4.77 7.84
N GLN A 81 3.62 -3.80 7.19
CA GLN A 81 4.88 -3.24 7.65
C GLN A 81 4.75 -2.53 9.00
N ILE A 82 3.75 -1.66 9.15
CA ILE A 82 3.50 -0.93 10.40
C ILE A 82 3.11 -1.90 11.51
N MET A 83 2.31 -2.94 11.20
CA MET A 83 2.00 -4.01 12.14
C MET A 83 3.24 -4.78 12.59
N ARG A 84 4.17 -5.05 11.67
CA ARG A 84 5.45 -5.67 12.01
C ARG A 84 6.30 -4.77 12.91
N TYR A 85 6.31 -3.46 12.66
CA TYR A 85 6.93 -2.49 13.55
C TYR A 85 6.35 -2.57 14.96
N CYS A 86 5.02 -2.62 15.14
CA CYS A 86 4.42 -2.77 16.47
C CYS A 86 4.90 -4.03 17.19
N LEU A 87 4.98 -5.16 16.48
CA LEU A 87 5.44 -6.43 17.06
C LEU A 87 6.91 -6.36 17.46
N GLU A 88 7.78 -5.88 16.57
CA GLU A 88 9.23 -5.80 16.84
C GLU A 88 9.56 -4.73 17.89
N TYR A 89 8.78 -3.64 17.95
CA TYR A 89 8.95 -2.57 18.94
C TYR A 89 8.87 -3.09 20.39
N ASN A 90 7.97 -4.03 20.65
CA ASN A 90 7.81 -4.63 21.98
C ASN A 90 8.82 -5.74 22.28
N GLN A 91 9.40 -6.35 21.25
CA GLN A 91 10.36 -7.44 21.41
C GLN A 91 11.80 -6.95 21.50
N SER A 92 12.09 -5.79 20.92
CA SER A 92 13.43 -5.24 20.90
C SER A 92 13.82 -4.63 22.25
N THR A 93 15.02 -4.97 22.70
CA THR A 93 15.68 -4.32 23.84
C THR A 93 16.30 -2.98 23.47
N ASN A 94 16.50 -2.71 22.18
CA ASN A 94 17.11 -1.49 21.66
C ASN A 94 16.38 -0.99 20.41
N HIS A 95 15.71 0.16 20.50
CA HIS A 95 14.96 0.72 19.39
C HIS A 95 15.77 1.00 18.12
N ARG A 96 17.12 0.98 18.19
CA ARG A 96 17.98 1.00 17.00
C ARG A 96 17.78 -0.20 16.08
N ASP A 97 17.42 -1.37 16.62
CA ASP A 97 17.13 -2.56 15.81
C ASP A 97 15.93 -2.33 14.87
N LEU A 98 15.09 -1.33 15.16
CA LEU A 98 13.90 -0.98 14.40
C LEU A 98 14.16 0.09 13.35
N ASP A 99 15.37 0.66 13.29
CA ASP A 99 15.69 1.80 12.42
C ASP A 99 15.40 1.49 10.95
N TYR A 100 15.60 0.24 10.52
CA TYR A 100 15.29 -0.18 9.15
C TYR A 100 13.79 -0.13 8.85
N LEU A 101 12.94 -0.52 9.81
CA LEU A 101 11.48 -0.45 9.68
C LEU A 101 11.01 1.00 9.68
N VAL A 102 11.57 1.81 10.59
CA VAL A 102 11.21 3.23 10.70
C VAL A 102 11.55 3.95 9.40
N GLN A 103 12.76 3.74 8.86
CA GLN A 103 13.19 4.31 7.58
C GLN A 103 12.30 3.87 6.41
N GLU A 104 11.86 2.62 6.40
CA GLU A 104 10.93 2.14 5.37
C GLU A 104 9.56 2.81 5.52
N ILE A 105 8.99 2.85 6.72
CA ILE A 105 7.64 3.39 6.98
C ILE A 105 7.55 4.88 6.61
N ILE A 106 8.56 5.68 6.96
CA ILE A 106 8.57 7.11 6.64
C ILE A 106 8.82 7.40 5.16
N SER A 107 9.35 6.43 4.40
CA SER A 107 9.55 6.56 2.96
C SER A 107 8.26 6.42 2.15
N TYR A 108 7.16 6.00 2.79
CA TYR A 108 5.91 5.78 2.10
C TYR A 108 5.28 7.08 1.60
N PRO A 109 4.73 7.08 0.36
CA PRO A 109 4.31 8.30 -0.31
C PRO A 109 3.11 8.99 0.35
N PHE A 110 2.31 8.26 1.14
CA PHE A 110 1.13 8.82 1.81
C PHE A 110 1.46 9.85 2.90
N TRP A 111 2.71 9.91 3.38
CA TRP A 111 3.16 10.96 4.30
C TRP A 111 3.38 12.32 3.63
N GLY A 112 3.50 12.35 2.30
CA GLY A 112 3.82 13.59 1.57
C GLY A 112 5.21 14.16 1.87
N ILE A 113 6.12 13.38 2.46
CA ILE A 113 7.49 13.83 2.77
C ILE A 113 8.30 13.92 1.48
N ASN A 114 8.93 15.08 1.26
CA ASN A 114 9.83 15.24 0.13
C ASN A 114 11.07 14.33 0.28
N PRO A 115 11.49 13.60 -0.76
CA PRO A 115 12.68 12.75 -0.72
C PRO A 115 13.96 13.44 -0.25
N ILE A 116 14.15 14.73 -0.54
CA ILE A 116 15.33 15.49 -0.10
C ILE A 116 15.30 15.70 1.42
N THR A 117 14.13 15.95 2.00
CA THR A 117 13.96 16.08 3.46
C THR A 117 14.26 14.74 4.15
N LEU A 118 13.78 13.64 3.57
CA LEU A 118 14.08 12.30 4.07
C LEU A 118 15.58 11.97 3.98
N PHE A 119 16.22 12.35 2.88
CA PHE A 119 17.66 12.20 2.71
C PHE A 119 18.44 13.03 3.74
N ASP A 120 18.06 14.29 3.94
CA ASP A 120 18.66 15.19 4.94
C ASP A 120 18.56 14.57 6.35
N LEU A 121 17.36 14.13 6.76
CA LEU A 121 17.14 13.41 8.02
C LEU A 121 18.04 12.16 8.15
N ALA A 122 18.14 11.36 7.10
CA ALA A 122 18.99 10.16 7.11
C ALA A 122 20.48 10.51 7.26
N THR A 123 20.96 11.57 6.60
CA THR A 123 22.36 12.01 6.74
C THR A 123 22.67 12.55 8.13
N GLN A 124 21.77 13.36 8.70
CA GLN A 124 21.90 13.87 10.06
C GLN A 124 21.91 12.73 11.07
N THR A 125 20.94 11.81 10.97
CA THR A 125 20.86 10.63 11.85
C THR A 125 22.12 9.79 11.79
N ASN A 126 22.62 9.48 10.59
CA ASN A 126 23.87 8.73 10.43
C ASN A 126 25.07 9.43 11.08
N SER A 127 25.13 10.77 11.01
CA SER A 127 26.19 11.54 11.65
C SER A 127 26.10 11.49 13.19
N LEU A 128 24.89 11.54 13.75
CA LEU A 128 24.63 11.43 15.19
C LEU A 128 24.92 10.02 15.70
N GLN A 129 24.54 8.99 14.96
CA GLN A 129 24.79 7.59 15.31
C GLN A 129 26.28 7.22 15.33
N ARG A 130 27.10 7.91 14.54
CA ARG A 130 28.57 7.75 14.63
C ARG A 130 29.14 8.26 15.95
N GLN A 131 28.51 9.27 16.54
CA GLN A 131 28.92 9.85 17.83
C GLN A 131 28.29 9.09 19.00
N ASN A 132 27.03 8.67 18.86
CA ASN A 132 26.30 7.88 19.83
C ASN A 132 25.67 6.64 19.18
N LYS A 133 26.29 5.48 19.38
CA LYS A 133 25.87 4.21 18.76
C LYS A 133 24.52 3.69 19.27
N GLU A 134 24.00 4.20 20.38
CA GLU A 134 22.72 3.80 20.95
C GLU A 134 21.56 4.69 20.47
N LEU A 135 21.84 5.72 19.67
CA LEU A 135 20.83 6.67 19.23
C LEU A 135 19.94 6.04 18.14
N SER A 136 18.67 5.82 18.45
CA SER A 136 17.67 5.33 17.49
C SER A 136 17.24 6.43 16.53
N TYR A 137 16.87 6.03 15.32
CA TYR A 137 16.34 6.91 14.28
C TYR A 137 15.13 7.73 14.74
N LEU A 138 14.26 7.16 15.59
CA LEU A 138 13.10 7.86 16.15
C LEU A 138 13.50 9.08 16.99
N VAL A 139 14.59 8.98 17.75
CA VAL A 139 15.11 10.10 18.56
C VAL A 139 15.61 11.21 17.66
N SER A 140 16.35 10.87 16.58
CA SER A 140 16.77 11.85 15.57
C SER A 140 15.60 12.55 14.89
N MET A 141 14.47 11.87 14.69
CA MET A 141 13.28 12.47 14.10
C MET A 141 12.61 13.48 15.03
N LEU A 142 12.61 13.25 16.34
CA LEU A 142 12.06 14.19 17.32
C LEU A 142 12.87 15.49 17.39
N GLU A 143 14.19 15.38 17.24
CA GLU A 143 15.13 16.49 17.29
C GLU A 143 15.48 17.04 15.89
N TYR A 144 14.78 16.57 14.85
CA TYR A 144 15.13 16.93 13.47
C TYR A 144 15.07 18.44 13.27
N THR A 145 16.12 18.99 12.66
CA THR A 145 16.16 20.38 12.20
C THR A 145 16.54 20.41 10.73
N PRO A 146 15.76 21.05 9.85
CA PRO A 146 16.05 21.05 8.42
C PRO A 146 17.37 21.79 8.13
N SER A 147 18.23 21.19 7.30
CA SER A 147 19.45 21.86 6.87
C SER A 147 19.16 23.01 5.89
N GLN A 148 20.04 24.01 5.84
CA GLN A 148 19.87 25.20 4.98
C GLN A 148 19.61 24.86 3.50
N LEU A 149 20.17 23.75 3.01
CA LEU A 149 19.95 23.26 1.64
C LEU A 149 18.51 22.76 1.43
N ALA A 150 17.93 22.09 2.42
CA ALA A 150 16.54 21.63 2.39
C ALA A 150 15.55 22.80 2.42
N ILE A 151 15.85 23.83 3.23
CA ILE A 151 15.05 25.07 3.32
C ILE A 151 14.98 25.77 1.96
N GLN A 152 16.13 25.91 1.28
CA GLN A 152 16.23 26.64 0.00
C GLN A 152 15.60 25.91 -1.19
N THR A 153 15.55 24.58 -1.15
CA THR A 153 15.12 23.78 -2.32
C THR A 153 13.62 23.47 -2.29
N ILE A 154 12.99 23.45 -1.11
CA ILE A 154 11.61 22.94 -0.94
C ILE A 154 10.72 23.92 -0.16
N GLY A 155 11.26 25.05 0.32
CA GLY A 155 10.53 25.89 1.27
C GLY A 155 10.26 25.13 2.57
N ALA A 156 11.17 24.23 2.97
CA ALA A 156 11.10 23.52 4.24
C ALA A 156 11.30 24.54 5.38
N ASP A 157 10.22 25.20 5.77
CA ASP A 157 10.25 26.40 6.60
C ASP A 157 10.04 26.08 8.08
N THR A 158 9.07 25.25 8.41
CA THR A 158 8.75 24.75 9.76
C THR A 158 7.79 23.55 9.65
N SER A 159 6.99 23.51 8.59
CA SER A 159 5.94 22.51 8.37
C SER A 159 6.48 21.09 8.24
N GLY A 160 7.56 20.89 7.48
CA GLY A 160 8.20 19.56 7.33
C GLY A 160 8.86 19.05 8.62
N GLN A 161 9.36 19.96 9.46
CA GLN A 161 9.91 19.62 10.77
C GLN A 161 8.81 19.16 11.74
N ILE A 162 7.70 19.89 11.76
CA ILE A 162 6.51 19.53 12.56
C ILE A 162 5.98 18.17 12.11
N LEU A 163 5.92 17.90 10.80
CA LEU A 163 5.45 16.64 10.27
C LEU A 163 6.35 15.46 10.69
N ILE A 164 7.67 15.57 10.53
CA ILE A 164 8.62 14.49 10.91
C ILE A 164 8.55 14.20 12.40
N SER A 165 8.56 15.24 13.24
CA SER A 165 8.45 15.08 14.69
C SER A 165 7.08 14.52 15.12
N SER A 166 6.00 14.89 14.42
CA SER A 166 4.67 14.32 14.65
C SER A 166 4.59 12.84 14.29
N ILE A 167 5.20 12.44 13.17
CA ILE A 167 5.27 11.03 12.75
C ILE A 167 6.10 10.21 13.75
N ALA A 168 7.21 10.74 14.25
CA ALA A 168 8.00 10.08 15.28
C ALA A 168 7.20 9.86 16.56
N ASN A 169 6.51 10.89 17.05
CA ASN A 169 5.62 10.78 18.19
C ASN A 169 4.50 9.76 17.94
N TRP A 170 3.91 9.76 16.75
CA TRP A 170 2.88 8.79 16.36
C TRP A 170 3.42 7.36 16.39
N LEU A 171 4.60 7.09 15.82
CA LEU A 171 5.23 5.76 15.84
C LEU A 171 5.57 5.31 17.26
N ILE A 172 6.11 6.20 18.11
CA ILE A 172 6.40 5.90 19.51
C ILE A 172 5.10 5.58 20.27
N ASN A 173 4.05 6.40 20.09
CA ASN A 173 2.75 6.16 20.71
C ASN A 173 2.11 4.86 20.23
N LEU A 174 2.23 4.55 18.94
CA LEU A 174 1.73 3.30 18.38
C LEU A 174 2.47 2.10 18.97
N GLY A 175 3.81 2.14 19.00
CA GLY A 175 4.64 1.08 19.57
C GLY A 175 4.35 0.85 21.05
N THR A 176 4.30 1.90 21.86
CA THR A 176 4.04 1.82 23.31
C THR A 176 2.63 1.37 23.66
N ASN A 177 1.62 1.73 22.87
CA ASN A 177 0.24 1.33 23.12
C ASN A 177 -0.15 -0.02 22.49
N SER A 178 0.59 -0.47 21.47
CA SER A 178 0.29 -1.72 20.76
C SER A 178 0.11 -2.98 21.64
N PRO A 179 0.84 -3.24 22.74
CA PRO A 179 0.60 -4.44 23.55
C PRO A 179 -0.73 -4.40 24.31
N ASN A 180 -1.33 -3.22 24.48
CA ASN A 180 -2.59 -3.01 25.20
C ASN A 180 -3.81 -2.95 24.28
N LEU A 181 -3.61 -3.00 22.95
CA LEU A 181 -4.66 -2.87 21.96
C LEU A 181 -4.90 -4.20 21.25
N SER A 182 -6.17 -4.45 20.88
CA SER A 182 -6.51 -5.56 19.98
C SER A 182 -6.07 -5.25 18.54
N LEU A 183 -5.91 -6.30 17.72
CA LEU A 183 -5.58 -6.14 16.29
C LEU A 183 -6.53 -5.17 15.57
N GLY A 184 -7.84 -5.26 15.86
CA GLY A 184 -8.82 -4.34 15.29
C GLY A 184 -8.53 -2.88 15.66
N GLN A 185 -8.28 -2.61 16.95
CA GLN A 185 -7.94 -1.27 17.42
C GLN A 185 -6.62 -0.76 16.83
N ILE A 186 -5.61 -1.62 16.65
CA ILE A 186 -4.34 -1.22 16.01
C ILE A 186 -4.60 -0.85 14.54
N LEU A 187 -5.41 -1.64 13.82
CA LEU A 187 -5.79 -1.32 12.45
C LEU A 187 -6.58 -0.01 12.38
N ASP A 188 -7.50 0.25 13.33
CA ASP A 188 -8.23 1.52 13.40
C ASP A 188 -7.27 2.71 13.55
N VAL A 189 -6.26 2.60 14.43
CA VAL A 189 -5.21 3.64 14.57
C VAL A 189 -4.40 3.83 13.29
N ILE A 190 -4.00 2.74 12.63
CA ILE A 190 -3.22 2.80 11.38
C ILE A 190 -4.02 3.44 10.24
N LEU A 191 -5.32 3.12 10.17
CA LEU A 191 -6.23 3.64 9.16
C LEU A 191 -6.74 5.05 9.47
N GLY A 192 -6.42 5.59 10.64
CA GLY A 192 -6.92 6.90 11.09
C GLY A 192 -8.43 6.89 11.35
N VAL A 193 -9.03 5.72 11.57
CA VAL A 193 -10.42 5.60 12.02
C VAL A 193 -10.42 6.00 13.49
N GLU A 194 -11.16 7.06 13.82
CA GLU A 194 -11.24 7.58 15.18
C GLU A 194 -11.53 6.44 16.17
N ILE A 195 -10.57 6.11 17.03
CA ILE A 195 -10.92 5.46 18.29
C ILE A 195 -11.64 6.55 19.06
N SER A 196 -12.97 6.49 19.07
CA SER A 196 -13.79 7.27 19.96
C SER A 196 -13.55 6.80 21.40
N ASP A 197 -12.41 7.16 21.97
CA ASP A 197 -12.15 7.11 23.40
C ASP A 197 -11.28 8.30 23.84
N SER A 198 -11.79 8.94 24.89
CA SER A 198 -11.48 10.20 25.57
C SER A 198 -10.03 10.58 25.93
N ASN A 199 -8.99 10.00 25.34
CA ASN A 199 -7.60 10.33 25.68
C ASN A 199 -6.79 10.82 24.47
N GLY A 200 -7.05 12.08 24.09
CA GLY A 200 -6.15 13.03 23.42
C GLY A 200 -4.96 12.49 22.62
N ILE A 201 -5.21 11.80 21.50
CA ILE A 201 -4.18 11.53 20.50
C ILE A 201 -4.16 12.69 19.49
N VAL A 202 -2.97 13.26 19.27
CA VAL A 202 -2.72 14.37 18.36
C VAL A 202 -3.01 13.95 16.91
N ASN A 203 -3.95 14.67 16.29
CA ASN A 203 -4.30 14.53 14.88
C ASN A 203 -3.16 15.01 13.98
N ILE A 204 -2.64 14.14 13.11
CA ILE A 204 -1.93 14.59 11.90
C ILE A 204 -3.00 14.78 10.81
N ARG A 205 -3.69 15.91 10.84
CA ARG A 205 -4.45 16.40 9.67
C ARG A 205 -3.55 17.36 8.91
N THR A 206 -3.03 16.93 7.77
CA THR A 206 -2.74 17.86 6.69
C THR A 206 -4.06 18.12 5.99
N VAL A 207 -4.65 19.28 6.27
CA VAL A 207 -5.72 19.86 5.46
C VAL A 207 -5.11 20.09 4.08
N ASP A 208 -5.67 19.44 3.08
CA ASP A 208 -5.87 19.97 1.73
C ASP A 208 -6.90 19.04 1.06
N GLU A 209 -8.15 19.12 1.55
CA GLU A 209 -9.31 18.83 0.72
C GLU A 209 -9.49 20.02 -0.22
N ASP A 210 -8.89 19.94 -1.40
CA ASP A 210 -9.32 20.70 -2.58
C ASP A 210 -8.78 19.98 -3.82
N TYR A 211 -9.57 19.06 -4.37
CA TYR A 211 -9.66 18.85 -5.81
C TYR A 211 -11.07 18.40 -6.17
N GLU A 212 -11.83 19.36 -6.72
CA GLU A 212 -12.98 19.16 -7.60
C GLU A 212 -12.63 18.31 -8.83
#